data_AF-A0A7C6B3C7-F1
#
_entry.id   AF-A0A7C6B3C7-F1
#
_cell.length_a   1.000
_cell.length_b   1.000
_cell.length_c   1.000
_cell.angle_alpha   90.00
_cell.angle_beta   90.00
_cell.angle_gamma   90.00
#
_symmetry.space_group_name_H-M   'P 1'
#
loop_
_entity.id
_entity.type
_entity.pdbx_description
1 polymer ?
#
loop_
_entity_poly.entity_id
_entity_poly.type
_entity_poly.pdbx_seq_one_letter_code
_entity_poly.pdbx_strand_id
1 'polypeptide(L)'
;MILPTSVRVVCMNTLRLALAGSRGKALRIRHTGEIDSKLEEARAALGIATDQFSAHLDTSRKLAGRKIQHREFIDYLDRIIPLEKDPAKKRANSGREEVRTKIKDNFYMDPRQQLASIKGTAWAAFNSVTHYVDHQLPSRGGTSREKADNAFYSVTLGHGNDIKQEAFHAAVEMFAGA
;
A
#
# COMPACT_ATOMS: atom_id res chain seq x y z
N MET A 1 -19.02 18.06 -5.53
CA MET A 1 -17.60 17.64 -5.57
C MET A 1 -17.40 16.67 -4.42
N ILE A 2 -17.25 15.38 -4.73
CA ILE A 2 -17.04 14.34 -3.73
C ILE A 2 -15.56 13.97 -3.76
N LEU A 3 -14.93 14.06 -2.60
CA LEU A 3 -13.52 13.76 -2.38
C LEU A 3 -13.43 12.81 -1.17
N PRO A 4 -13.21 11.51 -1.40
CA PRO A 4 -12.99 10.60 -0.29
C PRO A 4 -11.71 11.01 0.43
N THR A 5 -11.85 11.44 1.68
CA THR A 5 -10.73 11.79 2.55
C THR A 5 -10.79 10.98 3.81
N SER A 6 -9.63 10.49 4.23
CA SER A 6 -9.45 9.78 5.49
C SER A 6 -9.27 10.76 6.67
N VAL A 7 -9.18 12.07 6.38
CA VAL A 7 -9.05 13.15 7.36
C VAL A 7 -10.43 13.63 7.81
N ARG A 8 -10.75 13.48 9.10
CA ARG A 8 -11.96 14.08 9.70
C ARG A 8 -11.81 15.61 9.69
N VAL A 9 -12.62 16.28 8.88
CA VAL A 9 -12.63 17.74 8.78
C VAL A 9 -13.39 18.32 9.97
N VAL A 10 -12.69 19.13 10.78
CA VAL A 10 -13.29 19.82 11.95
C VAL A 10 -13.17 21.35 11.84
N CYS A 11 -12.30 21.85 10.97
CA CYS A 11 -12.10 23.28 10.74
C CYS A 11 -11.56 23.58 9.34
N MET A 12 -11.48 24.86 8.96
CA MET A 12 -11.08 25.29 7.62
C MET A 12 -9.62 24.92 7.26
N ASN A 13 -8.71 24.88 8.23
CA ASN A 13 -7.31 24.49 8.00
C ASN A 13 -7.18 22.99 7.73
N THR A 14 -7.96 22.17 8.44
CA THR A 14 -7.99 20.71 8.20
C THR A 14 -8.68 20.38 6.88
N LEU A 15 -9.68 21.17 6.46
CA LEU A 15 -10.24 21.07 5.11
C LEU A 15 -9.19 21.37 4.03
N ARG A 16 -8.42 22.44 4.17
CA ARG A 16 -7.37 22.79 3.21
C ARG A 16 -6.31 21.70 3.10
N LEU A 17 -5.92 21.08 4.23
CA LEU A 17 -5.01 19.94 4.24
C LEU A 17 -5.60 18.72 3.52
N ALA A 18 -6.88 18.39 3.80
CA ALA A 18 -7.59 17.29 3.14
C ALA A 18 -7.70 17.49 1.61
N LEU A 19 -7.78 18.74 1.15
CA LEU A 19 -7.87 19.10 -0.27
C LEU A 19 -6.50 19.29 -0.95
N ALA A 20 -5.42 19.48 -0.20
CA ALA A 20 -4.10 19.82 -0.75
C ALA A 20 -3.51 18.70 -1.60
N GLY A 21 -3.77 17.43 -1.26
CA GLY A 21 -3.32 16.25 -2.01
C GLY A 21 -4.29 15.74 -3.08
N SER A 22 -5.42 16.41 -3.28
CA SER A 22 -6.56 15.84 -4.01
C SER A 22 -6.78 16.41 -5.41
N ARG A 23 -5.80 17.15 -5.96
CA ARG A 23 -5.84 17.65 -7.35
C ARG A 23 -5.96 16.46 -8.31
N GLY A 24 -7.06 16.42 -9.06
CA GLY A 24 -7.34 15.40 -10.09
C GLY A 24 -8.09 14.15 -9.61
N LYS A 25 -8.32 13.96 -8.30
CA LYS A 25 -9.00 12.75 -7.74
C LYS A 25 -10.45 12.99 -7.31
N ALA A 26 -11.04 14.10 -7.73
CA ALA A 26 -12.36 14.54 -7.28
C ALA A 26 -13.42 14.32 -8.35
N LEU A 27 -14.49 13.59 -8.03
CA LEU A 27 -15.67 13.56 -8.89
C LEU A 27 -16.42 14.89 -8.73
N ARG A 28 -16.52 15.65 -9.82
CA ARG A 28 -17.12 16.99 -9.84
C ARG A 28 -18.43 17.00 -10.61
N ILE A 29 -19.50 16.58 -9.95
CA ILE A 29 -20.86 16.78 -10.46
C ILE A 29 -21.31 18.21 -10.12
N ARG A 30 -21.66 19.02 -11.13
CA ARG A 30 -22.29 20.35 -10.93
C ARG A 30 -23.76 20.17 -10.53
N HIS A 31 -24.26 21.02 -9.63
CA HIS A 31 -25.68 20.98 -9.24
C HIS A 31 -26.65 21.48 -10.33
N THR A 32 -26.16 22.17 -11.35
CA THR A 32 -26.94 22.67 -12.49
C THR A 32 -26.82 21.74 -13.71
N GLY A 33 -27.87 21.65 -14.55
CA GLY A 33 -27.91 20.78 -15.74
C GLY A 33 -28.69 19.47 -15.57
N GLU A 34 -28.88 18.73 -16.66
CA GLU A 34 -29.72 17.51 -16.73
C GLU A 34 -29.25 16.39 -15.81
N ILE A 35 -30.21 15.69 -15.20
CA ILE A 35 -29.96 14.64 -14.20
C ILE A 35 -29.47 13.35 -14.86
N ASP A 36 -29.96 13.01 -16.05
CA ASP A 36 -29.61 11.76 -16.74
C ASP A 36 -28.13 11.72 -17.14
N SER A 37 -27.59 12.83 -17.67
CA SER A 37 -26.15 12.94 -17.98
C SER A 37 -25.27 12.78 -16.75
N LYS A 38 -25.72 13.24 -15.57
CA LYS A 38 -24.97 13.11 -14.30
C LYS A 38 -25.05 11.71 -13.73
N LEU A 39 -26.19 11.04 -13.91
CA LEU A 39 -26.34 9.64 -13.54
C LEU A 39 -25.40 8.76 -14.37
N GLU A 40 -25.26 9.04 -15.67
CA GLU A 40 -24.29 8.38 -16.54
C GLU A 40 -22.84 8.67 -16.12
N GLU A 41 -22.49 9.92 -15.76
CA GLU A 41 -21.14 10.25 -15.27
C GLU A 41 -20.81 9.54 -13.95
N ALA A 42 -21.78 9.46 -13.03
CA ALA A 42 -21.63 8.71 -11.78
C ALA A 42 -21.52 7.19 -12.03
N ARG A 43 -22.32 6.64 -12.96
CA ARG A 43 -22.24 5.24 -13.40
C ARG A 43 -20.89 4.94 -14.04
N ALA A 44 -20.38 5.83 -14.88
CA ALA A 44 -19.06 5.68 -15.49
C ALA A 44 -17.95 5.71 -14.45
N ALA A 45 -17.98 6.63 -13.49
CA ALA A 45 -17.00 6.69 -12.40
C ALA A 45 -17.05 5.42 -11.52
N LEU A 46 -18.25 4.92 -11.21
CA LEU A 46 -18.44 3.65 -10.51
C LEU A 46 -17.95 2.47 -11.36
N GLY A 47 -18.22 2.48 -12.67
CA GLY A 47 -17.76 1.50 -13.65
C GLY A 47 -16.23 1.39 -13.67
N ILE A 48 -15.55 2.53 -13.73
CA ILE A 48 -14.08 2.60 -13.65
C ILE A 48 -13.58 2.00 -12.33
N ALA A 49 -14.24 2.29 -11.21
CA ALA A 49 -13.87 1.73 -9.91
C ALA A 49 -14.10 0.20 -9.86
N THR A 50 -15.18 -0.30 -10.44
CA THR A 50 -15.45 -1.74 -10.53
C THR A 50 -14.46 -2.47 -11.44
N ASP A 51 -14.06 -1.84 -12.55
CA ASP A 51 -13.09 -2.42 -13.48
C ASP A 51 -11.69 -2.48 -12.85
N GLN A 52 -11.28 -1.40 -12.17
CA GLN A 52 -10.02 -1.37 -11.42
C GLN A 52 -9.99 -2.42 -10.31
N PHE A 53 -11.09 -2.58 -9.58
CA PHE A 53 -11.20 -3.61 -8.53
C PHE A 53 -11.12 -5.02 -9.12
N SER A 54 -11.78 -5.26 -10.26
CA SER A 54 -11.76 -6.56 -10.95
C SER A 54 -10.35 -6.90 -11.46
N ALA A 55 -9.67 -5.93 -12.09
CA ALA A 55 -8.28 -6.11 -12.54
C ALA A 55 -7.32 -6.39 -11.36
N HIS A 56 -7.53 -5.72 -10.22
CA HIS A 56 -6.77 -5.97 -9.01
C HIS A 56 -7.03 -7.38 -8.47
N LEU A 57 -8.29 -7.84 -8.43
CA LEU A 57 -8.64 -9.20 -8.00
C LEU A 57 -7.97 -10.26 -8.87
N ASP A 58 -7.98 -10.10 -10.18
CA ASP A 58 -7.35 -11.05 -11.10
C ASP A 58 -5.84 -11.12 -10.90
N THR A 59 -5.20 -9.96 -10.71
CA THR A 59 -3.78 -9.89 -10.39
C THR A 59 -3.46 -10.56 -9.06
N SER A 60 -4.24 -10.26 -8.02
CA SER A 60 -4.08 -10.85 -6.68
C SER A 60 -4.28 -12.36 -6.68
N ARG A 61 -5.22 -12.88 -7.50
CA ARG A 61 -5.39 -14.33 -7.72
C ARG A 61 -4.17 -14.97 -8.36
N LYS A 62 -3.58 -14.35 -9.38
CA LYS A 62 -2.32 -14.84 -10.00
C LYS A 62 -1.19 -14.92 -8.97
N LEU A 63 -1.01 -13.86 -8.17
CA LEU A 63 -0.01 -13.83 -7.11
C LEU A 63 -0.27 -14.89 -6.02
N ALA A 64 -1.54 -15.15 -5.71
CA ALA A 64 -1.90 -16.19 -4.75
C ALA A 64 -1.66 -17.61 -5.28
N GLY A 65 -1.73 -17.81 -6.60
CA GLY A 65 -1.42 -19.08 -7.26
C GLY A 65 0.09 -19.34 -7.42
N ARG A 66 0.91 -18.29 -7.53
CA ARG A 66 2.37 -18.42 -7.75
C ARG A 66 3.11 -18.65 -6.45
N LYS A 67 3.56 -19.90 -6.22
CA LYS A 67 4.56 -20.23 -5.18
C LYS A 67 5.90 -19.60 -5.52
N ILE A 68 6.60 -19.03 -4.55
CA ILE A 68 7.93 -18.43 -4.77
C ILE A 68 9.01 -19.20 -3.99
N GLN A 69 10.21 -19.27 -4.56
CA GLN A 69 11.38 -19.81 -3.89
C GLN A 69 11.99 -18.80 -2.92
N HIS A 70 12.79 -19.27 -1.97
CA HIS A 70 13.50 -18.41 -1.02
C HIS A 70 14.32 -17.33 -1.73
N ARG A 71 15.05 -17.70 -2.79
CA ARG A 71 15.86 -16.75 -3.56
C ARG A 71 15.01 -15.66 -4.22
N GLU A 72 13.91 -16.05 -4.87
CA GLU A 72 12.97 -15.10 -5.49
C GLU A 72 12.41 -14.11 -4.46
N PHE A 73 12.16 -14.57 -3.23
CA PHE A 73 11.74 -13.69 -2.14
C PHE A 73 12.83 -12.71 -1.68
N ILE A 74 14.09 -13.15 -1.63
CA ILE A 74 15.22 -12.25 -1.32
C ILE A 74 15.39 -11.20 -2.42
N ASP A 75 15.34 -11.60 -3.69
CA ASP A 75 15.43 -10.68 -4.83
C ASP A 75 14.29 -9.63 -4.79
N TYR A 76 13.08 -10.07 -4.42
CA TYR A 76 11.93 -9.18 -4.21
C TYR A 76 12.17 -8.17 -3.07
N LEU A 77 12.74 -8.61 -1.95
CA LEU A 77 13.13 -7.70 -0.86
C LEU A 77 14.25 -6.75 -1.29
N ASP A 78 15.18 -7.16 -2.15
CA ASP A 78 16.31 -6.32 -2.62
C ASP A 78 15.79 -5.14 -3.44
N ARG A 79 14.69 -5.33 -4.15
CA ARG A 79 14.00 -4.26 -4.88
C ARG A 79 13.30 -3.27 -3.94
N ILE A 80 12.52 -3.75 -2.97
CA ILE A 80 11.68 -2.89 -2.13
C ILE A 80 12.50 -2.18 -1.04
N ILE A 81 13.45 -2.91 -0.45
CA ILE A 81 14.30 -2.42 0.63
C ILE A 81 15.76 -2.65 0.23
N PRO A 82 16.28 -1.82 -0.68
CA PRO A 82 17.63 -1.98 -1.20
C PRO A 82 18.65 -1.72 -0.11
N LEU A 83 19.68 -2.56 -0.03
CA LEU A 83 20.85 -2.31 0.81
C LEU A 83 21.91 -1.57 0.00
N GLU A 84 22.52 -0.56 0.59
CA GLU A 84 23.59 0.20 -0.05
C GLU A 84 24.88 -0.63 -0.03
N LYS A 85 25.60 -0.72 -1.14
CA LYS A 85 26.85 -1.50 -1.22
C LYS A 85 28.06 -0.76 -0.64
N ASP A 86 27.92 0.54 -0.38
CA ASP A 86 29.00 1.39 0.14
C ASP A 86 29.26 1.09 1.63
N PRO A 87 30.49 0.68 2.01
CA PRO A 87 30.84 0.43 3.41
C PRO A 87 30.69 1.67 4.32
N ALA A 88 30.72 2.89 3.78
CA ALA A 88 30.47 4.12 4.54
C ALA A 88 29.00 4.24 5.03
N LYS A 89 28.07 3.53 4.38
CA LYS A 89 26.63 3.54 4.73
C LYS A 89 26.20 2.38 5.62
N LYS A 90 27.13 1.65 6.25
CA LYS A 90 26.83 0.51 7.15
C LYS A 90 25.76 0.81 8.21
N ARG A 91 25.78 2.01 8.80
CA ARG A 91 24.77 2.43 9.81
C ARG A 91 23.38 2.65 9.23
N ALA A 92 23.27 3.05 7.96
CA ALA A 92 21.98 3.16 7.27
C ALA A 92 21.44 1.76 6.89
N ASN A 93 22.34 0.84 6.55
CA ASN A 93 21.98 -0.54 6.23
C ASN A 93 21.48 -1.31 7.46
N SER A 94 22.02 -1.08 8.65
CA SER A 94 21.57 -1.81 9.85
C SER A 94 20.07 -1.65 10.13
N GLY A 95 19.53 -0.45 9.92
CA GLY A 95 18.09 -0.22 10.04
C GLY A 95 17.28 -0.95 8.96
N ARG A 96 17.76 -0.93 7.71
CA ARG A 96 17.12 -1.65 6.59
C ARG A 96 17.17 -3.18 6.77
N GLU A 97 18.25 -3.69 7.34
CA GLU A 97 18.40 -5.11 7.70
C GLU A 97 17.39 -5.52 8.78
N GLU A 98 17.18 -4.70 9.82
CA GLU A 98 16.15 -4.97 10.83
C GLU A 98 14.76 -5.04 10.20
N VAL A 99 14.44 -4.13 9.28
CA VAL A 99 13.17 -4.16 8.54
C VAL A 99 13.04 -5.45 7.74
N ARG A 100 14.09 -5.84 7.00
CA ARG A 100 14.10 -7.08 6.23
C ARG A 100 13.88 -8.31 7.10
N THR A 101 14.50 -8.35 8.28
CA THR A 101 14.31 -9.45 9.24
C THR A 101 12.86 -9.54 9.67
N LYS A 102 12.22 -8.43 10.06
CA LYS A 102 10.79 -8.43 10.43
C LYS A 102 9.88 -8.90 9.29
N ILE A 103 10.16 -8.49 8.05
CA ILE A 103 9.38 -8.94 6.90
C ILE A 103 9.59 -10.43 6.62
N LYS A 104 10.82 -10.94 6.79
CA LYS A 104 11.10 -12.39 6.69
C LYS A 104 10.35 -13.16 7.78
N ASP A 105 10.37 -12.67 9.01
CA ASP A 105 9.64 -13.27 10.13
C ASP A 105 8.14 -13.31 9.84
N ASN A 106 7.57 -12.22 9.30
CA ASN A 106 6.16 -12.20 8.89
C ASN A 106 5.87 -13.25 7.80
N PHE A 107 6.77 -13.41 6.82
CA PHE A 107 6.57 -14.36 5.73
C PHE A 107 6.66 -15.81 6.20
N TYR A 108 7.64 -16.15 7.03
CA TYR A 108 7.90 -17.54 7.44
C TYR A 108 7.13 -17.96 8.69
N MET A 109 6.84 -17.03 9.60
CA MET A 109 6.38 -17.33 10.96
C MET A 109 4.98 -16.78 11.28
N ASP A 110 4.48 -15.72 10.63
CA ASP A 110 3.15 -15.20 10.93
C ASP A 110 2.06 -16.21 10.51
N PRO A 111 1.20 -16.65 11.44
CA PRO A 111 0.09 -17.56 11.13
C PRO A 111 -0.82 -17.08 9.99
N ARG A 112 -0.97 -15.76 9.81
CA ARG A 112 -1.82 -15.18 8.77
C ARG A 112 -1.25 -15.39 7.36
N GLN A 113 0.07 -15.55 7.23
CA GLN A 113 0.78 -15.75 5.96
C GLN A 113 1.09 -17.24 5.73
N GLN A 114 0.99 -18.05 6.79
CA GLN A 114 1.16 -19.51 6.76
C GLN A 114 -0.14 -20.29 6.50
N LEU A 115 -1.25 -19.60 6.18
CA LEU A 115 -2.51 -20.23 5.75
C LEU A 115 -2.29 -21.13 4.52
N ALA A 116 -2.91 -22.32 4.51
CA ALA A 116 -2.69 -23.33 3.47
C ALA A 116 -2.89 -22.82 2.04
N SER A 117 -3.84 -21.90 1.82
CA SER A 117 -4.16 -21.33 0.52
C SER A 117 -3.09 -20.37 -0.02
N ILE A 118 -2.29 -19.72 0.84
CA ILE A 118 -1.37 -18.66 0.44
C ILE A 118 0.08 -18.89 0.90
N LYS A 119 0.34 -19.90 1.73
CA LYS A 119 1.67 -20.18 2.27
C LYS A 119 2.73 -20.26 1.17
N GLY A 120 3.77 -19.43 1.28
CA GLY A 120 4.90 -19.43 0.33
C GLY A 120 4.57 -18.89 -1.06
N THR A 121 3.47 -18.13 -1.23
CA THR A 121 3.11 -17.52 -2.51
C THR A 121 3.62 -16.09 -2.61
N ALA A 122 3.65 -15.55 -3.83
CA ALA A 122 3.94 -14.13 -4.08
C ALA A 122 2.95 -13.22 -3.32
N TRP A 123 1.68 -13.66 -3.19
CA TRP A 123 0.69 -12.97 -2.38
C TRP A 123 1.05 -12.93 -0.89
N ALA A 124 1.54 -14.04 -0.32
CA ALA A 124 2.03 -14.03 1.07
C ALA A 124 3.25 -13.11 1.24
N ALA A 125 4.16 -13.07 0.26
CA ALA A 125 5.31 -12.16 0.30
C ALA A 125 4.88 -10.69 0.28
N PHE A 126 3.96 -10.32 -0.60
CA PHE A 126 3.37 -8.98 -0.61
C PHE A 126 2.71 -8.63 0.72
N ASN A 127 1.87 -9.53 1.26
CA ASN A 127 1.19 -9.31 2.53
C ASN A 127 2.15 -9.24 3.74
N SER A 128 3.33 -9.84 3.65
CA SER A 128 4.35 -9.74 4.71
C SER A 128 4.94 -8.34 4.80
N VAL A 129 5.10 -7.68 3.64
CA VAL A 129 5.54 -6.28 3.54
C VAL A 129 4.44 -5.35 4.05
N THR A 130 3.20 -5.51 3.58
CA THR A 130 2.09 -4.65 4.02
C THR A 130 1.81 -4.81 5.52
N HIS A 131 1.91 -6.03 6.06
CA HIS A 131 1.77 -6.25 7.50
C HIS A 131 2.82 -5.47 8.30
N TYR A 132 4.09 -5.52 7.85
CA TYR A 132 5.15 -4.73 8.48
C TYR A 132 4.82 -3.22 8.44
N VAL A 133 4.48 -2.68 7.27
CA VAL A 133 4.20 -1.25 7.10
C VAL A 133 3.01 -0.80 7.94
N ASP A 134 1.93 -1.59 7.98
CA ASP A 134 0.68 -1.18 8.59
C ASP A 134 0.69 -1.38 10.12
N HIS A 135 1.47 -2.32 10.65
CA HIS A 135 1.39 -2.73 12.06
C HIS A 135 2.70 -2.65 12.84
N GLN A 136 3.85 -2.71 12.18
CA GLN A 136 5.16 -2.86 12.83
C GLN A 136 6.11 -1.70 12.56
N LEU A 137 5.81 -0.85 11.57
CA LEU A 137 6.60 0.33 11.26
C LEU A 137 6.43 1.37 12.39
N PRO A 138 7.52 1.74 13.09
CA PRO A 138 7.42 2.69 14.19
C PRO A 138 7.09 4.09 13.68
N SER A 139 6.11 4.72 14.31
CA SER A 139 5.72 6.10 14.07
C SER A 139 6.32 7.04 15.13
N ARG A 140 6.75 8.23 14.71
CA ARG A 140 7.35 9.25 15.58
C ARG A 140 6.24 10.10 16.22
N GLY A 141 6.45 10.56 17.45
CA GLY A 141 5.50 11.44 18.15
C GLY A 141 5.81 11.51 19.64
N GLY A 142 5.48 12.65 20.27
CA GLY A 142 5.68 12.87 21.69
C GLY A 142 4.60 12.18 22.53
N THR A 143 3.39 12.07 21.99
CA THR A 143 2.25 11.41 22.65
C THR A 143 1.79 10.16 21.88
N SER A 144 1.02 9.29 22.54
CA SER A 144 0.40 8.11 21.91
C SER A 144 -0.56 8.50 20.77
N ARG A 145 -1.34 9.59 20.96
CA ARG A 145 -2.27 10.13 19.96
C ARG A 145 -1.52 10.58 18.70
N GLU A 146 -0.45 11.35 18.85
CA GLU A 146 0.37 11.83 17.73
C GLU A 146 1.02 10.68 16.96
N LYS A 147 1.53 9.65 17.67
CA LYS A 147 2.09 8.45 17.01
C LYS A 147 1.04 7.75 16.16
N ALA A 148 -0.18 7.58 16.67
CA ALA A 148 -1.28 6.96 15.93
C ALA A 148 -1.68 7.77 14.70
N ASP A 149 -1.82 9.09 14.83
CA ASP A 149 -2.16 9.96 13.70
C ASP A 149 -1.04 9.94 12.65
N ASN A 150 0.23 10.04 13.05
CA ASN A 150 1.38 9.95 12.14
C ASN A 150 1.49 8.58 11.45
N ALA A 151 1.17 7.49 12.16
CA ALA A 151 1.15 6.15 11.57
C ALA A 151 0.07 6.08 10.48
N PHE A 152 -1.12 6.57 10.78
CA PHE A 152 -2.23 6.63 9.83
C PHE A 152 -1.90 7.47 8.58
N TYR A 153 -1.31 8.65 8.77
CA TYR A 153 -0.85 9.48 7.65
C TYR A 153 0.17 8.74 6.79
N SER A 154 1.18 8.10 7.42
CA SER A 154 2.20 7.34 6.70
C SER A 154 1.59 6.21 5.86
N VAL A 155 0.70 5.42 6.46
CA VAL A 155 0.07 4.23 5.86
C VAL A 155 -0.91 4.58 4.73
N THR A 156 -1.56 5.75 4.80
CA THR A 156 -2.62 6.13 3.86
C THR A 156 -2.13 7.08 2.76
N LEU A 157 -1.28 8.04 3.10
CA LEU A 157 -0.94 9.16 2.21
C LEU A 157 0.56 9.46 2.14
N GLY A 158 1.37 8.81 2.96
CA GLY A 158 2.80 9.09 3.07
C GLY A 158 3.67 7.91 2.64
N HIS A 159 4.88 7.89 3.20
CA HIS A 159 5.92 6.94 2.82
C HIS A 159 5.51 5.46 2.95
N GLY A 160 4.72 5.12 3.98
CA GLY A 160 4.19 3.75 4.11
C GLY A 160 3.32 3.34 2.93
N ASN A 161 2.45 4.24 2.45
CA ASN A 161 1.67 3.98 1.24
C ASN A 161 2.57 3.77 0.02
N ASP A 162 3.62 4.58 -0.16
CA ASP A 162 4.56 4.45 -1.28
C ASP A 162 5.27 3.08 -1.27
N ILE A 163 5.73 2.62 -0.10
CA ILE A 163 6.32 1.27 0.05
C ILE A 163 5.33 0.19 -0.37
N LYS A 164 4.05 0.31 0.01
CA LYS A 164 3.03 -0.69 -0.36
C LYS A 164 2.72 -0.69 -1.85
N GLN A 165 2.70 0.48 -2.49
CA GLN A 165 2.52 0.57 -3.95
C GLN A 165 3.71 -0.06 -4.69
N GLU A 166 4.94 0.28 -4.31
CA GLU A 166 6.14 -0.32 -4.91
C GLU A 166 6.19 -1.84 -4.66
N ALA A 167 5.82 -2.29 -3.46
CA ALA A 167 5.75 -3.71 -3.14
C ALA A 167 4.77 -4.45 -4.05
N PHE A 168 3.59 -3.87 -4.28
CA PHE A 168 2.61 -4.45 -5.19
C PHE A 168 3.13 -4.47 -6.63
N HIS A 169 3.68 -3.35 -7.13
CA HIS A 169 4.24 -3.25 -8.48
C HIS A 169 5.37 -4.26 -8.70
N ALA A 170 6.31 -4.35 -7.76
CA ALA A 170 7.40 -5.32 -7.78
C ALA A 170 6.87 -6.76 -7.82
N ALA A 171 5.85 -7.09 -7.02
CA ALA A 171 5.27 -8.42 -7.00
C ALA A 171 4.60 -8.77 -8.34
N VAL A 172 3.89 -7.82 -8.94
CA VAL A 172 3.26 -8.01 -10.25
C VAL A 172 4.29 -8.23 -11.35
N GLU A 173 5.31 -7.38 -11.43
CA GLU A 173 6.34 -7.49 -12.47
C GLU A 173 7.17 -8.78 -12.34
N MET A 174 7.50 -9.19 -11.12
CA MET A 174 8.34 -10.37 -10.90
C MET A 174 7.56 -11.69 -11.00
N PHE A 175 6.26 -11.70 -10.66
CA PHE A 175 5.53 -12.95 -10.43
C PHE A 175 4.20 -13.09 -11.18
N ALA A 176 3.59 -12.02 -11.70
CA ALA A 176 2.33 -12.11 -12.42
C ALA A 176 2.48 -12.40 -13.93
N GLY A 177 3.70 -12.27 -14.47
CA GLY A 177 4.05 -12.49 -15.88
C GLY A 177 4.81 -13.79 -16.18
N ALA A 178 5.00 -14.67 -15.18
CA ALA A 178 5.71 -15.95 -15.31
C ALA A 178 4.76 -17.15 -15.20
#